data_AF-A0A955NK48-F1
#
_entry.id   AF-A0A955NK48-F1
#
_cell.length_a   1.000
_cell.length_b   1.000
_cell.length_c   1.000
_cell.angle_alpha   90.00
_cell.angle_beta   90.00
_cell.angle_gamma   90.00
#
_symmetry.space_group_name_H-M   'P 1'
#
loop_
_entity.id
_entity.type
_entity.pdbx_description
1 polymer ?
#
loop_
_entity_poly.entity_id
_entity_poly.type
_entity_poly.pdbx_seq_one_letter_code
_entity_poly.pdbx_strand_id
1 'polypeptide(L)'
;GKIGQFMLRGTGRSSSRHGDRRGGSMVRGDGRLMAAWLAVGLSLLVIGYIGLLCGRMIKAAVSRQREFLADASAVQFTRSTDGLSGALWRIQEDSEGSLLASSYAEDMSHMCFGQSVVTSFARLMATHPPLDARLRALDPQFRARRVAARVKQANAPSTPGAPLPAGATGFAASEVAP
;
A
#
# COMPACT_ATOMS: atom_id res chain seq x y z
N GLY A 1 1.29 -1.63 19.16
CA GLY A 1 0.07 -1.06 19.79
C GLY A 1 0.44 -0.19 20.97
N LYS A 2 -0.10 1.04 21.02
CA LYS A 2 0.18 2.05 22.07
C LYS A 2 -0.10 1.53 23.50
N ILE A 3 -1.07 0.61 23.64
CA ILE A 3 -1.44 -0.06 24.89
C ILE A 3 -0.30 -0.95 25.41
N GLY A 4 0.40 -1.67 24.52
CA GLY A 4 1.55 -2.50 24.89
C GLY A 4 2.75 -1.68 25.35
N GLN A 5 2.98 -0.51 24.76
CA GLN A 5 4.04 0.40 25.16
C GLN A 5 3.73 1.10 26.50
N PHE A 6 2.45 1.41 26.76
CA PHE A 6 1.99 1.91 28.06
C PHE A 6 2.16 0.85 29.17
N MET A 7 1.81 -0.41 28.90
CA MET A 7 2.04 -1.51 29.85
C MET A 7 3.54 -1.74 30.13
N LEU A 8 4.38 -1.73 29.09
CA LEU A 8 5.83 -1.94 29.24
C LEU A 8 6.54 -0.78 29.95
N ARG A 9 5.98 0.44 29.87
CA ARG A 9 6.48 1.62 30.60
C ARG A 9 5.90 1.74 32.01
N GLY A 10 4.73 1.16 32.26
CA GLY A 10 4.10 1.05 33.58
C GLY A 10 4.74 -0.01 34.47
N THR A 11 5.28 -1.08 33.89
CA THR A 11 5.98 -2.14 34.63
C THR A 11 7.39 -1.76 35.11
N GLY A 12 7.98 -0.67 34.59
CA GLY A 12 9.33 -0.24 34.91
C GLY A 12 9.49 0.76 36.08
N ARG A 13 8.41 1.18 36.76
CA ARG A 13 8.50 2.19 37.86
C ARG A 13 7.82 1.81 39.18
N SER A 14 7.37 0.57 39.35
CA SER A 14 6.85 0.11 40.65
C SER A 14 7.77 -0.95 41.25
N SER A 15 8.98 -0.51 41.62
CA SER A 15 9.82 -1.25 42.55
C SER A 15 9.34 -0.99 43.99
N SER A 16 9.15 -2.08 44.71
CA SER A 16 8.95 -2.19 46.16
C SER A 16 7.55 -1.90 46.70
N ARG A 17 6.81 -2.98 47.02
CA ARG A 17 6.35 -3.33 48.39
C ARG A 17 5.36 -4.50 48.36
N HIS A 18 5.58 -5.44 49.28
CA HIS A 18 4.67 -6.51 49.74
C HIS A 18 4.30 -7.58 48.68
N GLY A 19 4.52 -8.87 48.88
CA GLY A 19 4.37 -9.65 50.10
C GLY A 19 2.97 -10.28 50.10
N ASP A 20 2.83 -11.48 49.53
CA ASP A 20 2.14 -12.59 50.20
C ASP A 20 2.23 -13.90 49.43
N ARG A 21 2.69 -14.91 50.17
CA ARG A 21 2.69 -16.32 49.79
C ARG A 21 1.26 -16.85 49.94
N ARG A 22 0.62 -17.26 48.86
CA ARG A 22 -0.50 -18.20 48.92
C ARG A 22 -0.39 -19.25 47.83
N GLY A 23 -0.48 -20.49 48.28
CA GLY A 23 -0.18 -21.70 47.53
C GLY A 23 -1.04 -21.84 46.28
N GLY A 24 -0.36 -22.13 45.17
CA GLY A 24 -0.90 -22.92 44.10
C GLY A 24 -0.17 -24.25 44.15
N SER A 25 -0.91 -25.33 44.43
CA SER A 25 -0.40 -26.70 44.42
C SER A 25 0.36 -26.95 43.12
N MET A 26 1.68 -27.03 43.22
CA MET A 26 2.54 -27.46 42.13
C MET A 26 2.15 -28.89 41.82
N VAL A 27 1.38 -29.08 40.74
CA VAL A 27 1.22 -30.37 40.08
C VAL A 27 2.64 -30.81 39.74
N ARG A 28 3.18 -31.66 40.61
CA ARG A 28 4.46 -32.34 40.43
C ARG A 28 4.24 -33.48 39.44
N GLY A 29 3.83 -33.10 38.22
CA GLY A 29 3.66 -33.98 37.07
C GLY A 29 4.74 -33.63 36.08
N ASP A 30 5.74 -34.50 35.98
CA ASP A 30 6.84 -34.53 35.01
C ASP A 30 6.99 -33.29 34.11
N GLY A 31 7.86 -32.35 34.50
CA GLY A 31 8.21 -31.20 33.67
C GLY A 31 8.70 -31.59 32.25
N ARG A 32 9.09 -32.86 32.07
CA ARG A 32 9.41 -33.48 30.78
C ARG A 32 8.17 -33.65 29.89
N LEU A 33 7.02 -34.05 30.44
CA LEU A 33 5.77 -34.17 29.69
C LEU A 33 5.23 -32.79 29.31
N MET A 34 5.29 -31.82 30.22
CA MET A 34 4.95 -30.41 29.92
C MET A 34 5.85 -29.82 28.83
N ALA A 35 7.17 -30.05 28.90
CA ALA A 35 8.11 -29.59 27.87
C ALA A 35 7.85 -30.26 26.50
N ALA A 36 7.50 -31.56 26.48
CA ALA A 36 7.14 -32.26 25.26
C ALA A 36 5.88 -31.67 24.61
N TRP A 37 4.82 -31.39 25.40
CA TRP A 37 3.61 -30.74 24.91
C TRP A 37 3.86 -29.33 24.37
N LEU A 38 4.72 -28.55 25.03
CA LEU A 38 5.13 -27.23 24.53
C LEU A 38 5.92 -27.33 23.23
N ALA A 39 6.81 -28.31 23.08
CA ALA A 39 7.56 -28.53 21.85
C ALA A 39 6.63 -28.92 20.67
N VAL A 40 5.63 -29.77 20.93
CA VAL A 40 4.59 -30.11 19.94
C VAL A 40 3.74 -28.89 19.58
N GLY A 41 3.36 -28.08 20.57
CA GLY A 41 2.62 -26.83 20.32
C GLY A 41 3.43 -25.84 19.47
N LEU A 42 4.72 -25.68 19.76
CA LEU A 42 5.62 -24.80 19.01
C LEU A 42 5.83 -25.31 17.57
N SER A 43 6.00 -26.62 17.38
CA SER A 43 6.18 -27.19 16.05
C SER A 43 4.94 -27.03 15.18
N LEU A 44 3.74 -27.25 15.74
CA LEU A 44 2.47 -26.99 15.05
C LEU A 44 2.30 -25.50 14.70
N LEU A 45 2.72 -24.59 15.58
CA LEU A 45 2.69 -23.14 15.31
C LEU A 45 3.60 -22.78 14.13
N VAL A 46 4.83 -23.28 14.12
CA VAL A 46 5.79 -23.03 13.03
C VAL A 46 5.24 -23.57 11.71
N ILE A 47 4.75 -24.81 11.69
CA ILE A 47 4.16 -25.43 10.50
C ILE A 47 2.93 -24.63 10.03
N GLY A 48 2.06 -24.23 10.95
CA GLY A 48 0.88 -23.42 10.66
C GLY A 48 1.23 -22.05 10.07
N TYR A 49 2.26 -21.39 10.60
CA TYR A 49 2.72 -20.09 10.09
C TYR A 49 3.32 -20.19 8.69
N ILE A 50 4.09 -21.25 8.42
CA ILE A 50 4.60 -21.54 7.07
C ILE A 50 3.43 -21.77 6.10
N GLY A 51 2.43 -22.55 6.50
CA GLY A 51 1.22 -22.75 5.69
C GLY A 51 0.48 -21.45 5.39
N LEU A 52 0.32 -20.58 6.39
CA LEU A 52 -0.29 -19.26 6.23
C LEU A 52 0.51 -18.39 5.25
N LEU A 53 1.83 -18.37 5.38
CA LEU A 53 2.70 -17.61 4.48
C LEU A 53 2.56 -18.08 3.03
N CYS A 54 2.66 -19.39 2.80
CA CYS A 54 2.49 -19.99 1.47
C CYS A 54 1.10 -19.72 0.88
N GLY A 55 0.04 -19.88 1.68
CA GLY A 55 -1.33 -19.59 1.24
C GLY A 55 -1.51 -18.13 0.84
N ARG A 56 -0.92 -17.18 1.59
CA ARG A 56 -0.94 -15.75 1.23
C ARG A 56 -0.15 -15.46 -0.05
N MET A 57 1.01 -16.10 -0.24
CA MET A 57 1.80 -15.96 -1.47
C MET A 57 1.05 -16.47 -2.70
N ILE A 58 0.40 -17.64 -2.60
CA ILE A 58 -0.40 -18.22 -3.69
C ILE A 58 -1.58 -17.30 -4.02
N LYS A 59 -2.32 -16.85 -3.00
CA LYS A 59 -3.44 -15.91 -3.19
C LYS A 59 -2.99 -14.63 -3.87
N ALA A 60 -1.85 -14.07 -3.47
CA ALA A 60 -1.27 -12.89 -4.09
C ALA A 60 -0.87 -13.16 -5.55
N ALA A 61 -0.27 -14.32 -5.86
CA ALA A 61 0.10 -14.68 -7.23
C ALA A 61 -1.12 -14.82 -8.16
N VAL A 62 -2.17 -15.52 -7.72
CA VAL A 62 -3.42 -15.66 -8.48
C VAL A 62 -4.10 -14.30 -8.67
N SER A 63 -4.10 -13.45 -7.64
CA SER A 63 -4.62 -12.09 -7.74
C SER A 63 -3.89 -11.27 -8.82
N ARG A 64 -2.56 -11.39 -8.90
CA ARG A 64 -1.76 -10.72 -9.94
C ARG A 64 -2.08 -11.22 -11.35
N GLN A 65 -2.32 -12.51 -11.53
CA GLN A 65 -2.71 -13.07 -12.83
C GLN A 65 -4.10 -12.59 -13.26
N ARG A 66 -5.06 -12.54 -12.34
CA ARG A 66 -6.41 -12.02 -12.61
C ARG A 66 -6.39 -10.56 -13.06
N GLU A 67 -5.50 -9.75 -12.49
CA GLU A 67 -5.28 -8.36 -12.92
C GLU A 67 -4.80 -8.27 -14.38
N PHE A 68 -3.83 -9.10 -14.79
CA PHE A 68 -3.36 -9.08 -16.19
C PHE A 68 -4.47 -9.51 -17.18
N LEU A 69 -5.29 -10.50 -16.80
CA LEU A 69 -6.44 -10.89 -17.61
C LEU A 69 -7.49 -9.79 -17.68
N ALA A 70 -7.72 -9.07 -16.57
CA ALA A 70 -8.62 -7.93 -16.54
C ALA A 70 -8.12 -6.82 -17.48
N ASP A 71 -6.84 -6.48 -17.44
CA ASP A 71 -6.23 -5.48 -18.33
C ASP A 71 -6.36 -5.87 -19.80
N ALA A 72 -6.12 -7.14 -20.13
CA ALA A 72 -6.31 -7.65 -21.48
C ALA A 72 -7.78 -7.54 -21.94
N SER A 73 -8.73 -7.89 -21.06
CA SER A 73 -10.16 -7.78 -21.37
C SER A 73 -10.62 -6.33 -21.53
N ALA A 74 -10.05 -5.40 -20.76
CA ALA A 74 -10.36 -3.97 -20.88
C ALA A 74 -9.92 -3.43 -22.24
N VAL A 75 -8.74 -3.83 -22.75
CA VAL A 75 -8.29 -3.48 -24.10
C VAL A 75 -9.21 -4.10 -25.16
N GLN A 76 -9.65 -5.35 -24.97
CA GLN A 76 -10.56 -6.01 -25.91
C GLN A 76 -11.90 -5.26 -26.05
N PHE A 77 -12.46 -4.78 -24.94
CA PHE A 77 -13.74 -4.05 -24.95
C PHE A 77 -13.60 -2.61 -25.45
N THR A 78 -12.52 -1.91 -25.10
CA THR A 78 -12.33 -0.49 -25.45
C THR A 78 -11.64 -0.26 -26.78
N ARG A 79 -10.94 -1.28 -27.31
CA ARG A 79 -10.08 -1.17 -28.51
C ARG A 79 -9.01 -0.08 -28.42
N SER A 80 -8.66 0.37 -27.21
CA SER A 80 -7.67 1.44 -26.99
C SER A 80 -6.66 1.05 -25.92
N THR A 81 -5.45 0.71 -26.35
CA THR A 81 -4.30 0.46 -25.47
C THR A 81 -3.68 1.77 -24.97
N ASP A 82 -3.69 2.82 -25.79
CA ASP A 82 -3.03 4.11 -25.49
C ASP A 82 -3.75 4.88 -24.37
N GLY A 83 -5.10 4.80 -24.32
CA GLY A 83 -5.88 5.40 -23.24
C GLY A 83 -5.62 4.75 -21.88
N LEU A 84 -5.56 3.41 -21.83
CA LEU A 84 -5.31 2.66 -20.59
C LEU A 84 -3.86 2.84 -20.10
N SER A 85 -2.88 2.75 -21.00
CA SER A 85 -1.47 3.00 -20.68
C SER A 85 -1.20 4.45 -20.25
N GLY A 86 -1.89 5.43 -20.85
CA GLY A 86 -1.87 6.83 -20.42
C GLY A 86 -2.43 7.05 -19.02
N ALA A 87 -3.55 6.41 -18.68
CA ALA A 87 -4.12 6.47 -17.34
C ALA A 87 -3.16 5.86 -16.30
N LEU A 88 -2.62 4.67 -16.58
CA LEU A 88 -1.64 4.01 -15.69
C LEU A 88 -0.38 4.85 -15.51
N TRP A 89 0.10 5.51 -16.56
CA TRP A 89 1.24 6.42 -16.47
C TRP A 89 0.95 7.62 -15.57
N ARG A 90 -0.25 8.22 -15.67
CA ARG A 90 -0.62 9.36 -14.82
C ARG A 90 -0.68 8.97 -13.34
N ILE A 91 -1.19 7.78 -13.04
CA ILE A 91 -1.22 7.21 -11.69
C ILE A 91 0.20 6.94 -11.19
N GLN A 92 1.07 6.38 -12.05
CA GLN A 92 2.46 6.12 -11.69
C GLN A 92 3.24 7.40 -11.37
N GLU A 93 2.92 8.49 -12.05
CA GLU A 93 3.54 9.79 -11.85
C GLU A 93 3.16 10.43 -10.51
N ASP A 94 1.99 10.10 -9.97
CA ASP A 94 1.54 10.49 -8.62
C ASP A 94 2.10 9.52 -7.56
N SER A 95 3.43 9.46 -7.46
CA SER A 95 4.15 8.47 -6.63
C SER A 95 3.95 8.61 -5.12
N GLU A 96 3.43 9.75 -4.64
CA GLU A 96 3.09 9.93 -3.22
C GLU A 96 1.76 9.26 -2.83
N GLY A 97 0.92 8.95 -3.83
CA GLY A 97 -0.34 8.23 -3.62
C GLY A 97 -1.18 8.83 -2.49
N SER A 98 -1.56 7.99 -1.52
CA SER A 98 -2.32 8.38 -0.31
C SER A 98 -1.45 8.35 0.94
N LEU A 99 -0.12 8.40 0.81
CA LEU A 99 0.79 8.29 1.94
C LEU A 99 0.69 9.53 2.83
N LEU A 100 0.45 9.31 4.11
CA LEU A 100 0.38 10.39 5.09
C LEU A 100 1.72 10.48 5.82
N ALA A 101 2.37 11.64 5.78
CA ALA A 101 3.62 11.92 6.49
C ALA A 101 3.42 12.25 7.99
N SER A 102 2.26 11.92 8.56
CA SER A 102 1.91 12.25 9.95
C SER A 102 2.11 11.07 10.90
N SER A 103 2.43 11.36 12.16
CA SER A 103 2.55 10.33 13.22
C SER A 103 1.23 9.61 13.55
N TYR A 104 0.09 10.13 13.05
CA TYR A 104 -1.25 9.56 13.18
C TYR A 104 -1.73 8.85 11.90
N ALA A 105 -0.85 8.64 10.92
CA ALA A 105 -1.18 8.00 9.65
C ALA A 105 -1.84 6.62 9.79
N GLU A 106 -1.48 5.86 10.84
CA GLU A 106 -2.06 4.54 11.14
C GLU A 106 -3.50 4.65 11.65
N ASP A 107 -3.78 5.63 12.52
CA ASP A 107 -5.12 5.87 13.06
C ASP A 107 -6.07 6.42 11.97
N MET A 108 -5.54 7.21 11.03
CA MET A 108 -6.29 7.76 9.89
C MET A 108 -6.37 6.80 8.69
N SER A 109 -5.62 5.69 8.70
CA SER A 109 -5.51 4.78 7.55
C SER A 109 -6.85 4.17 7.14
N HIS A 110 -7.77 3.98 8.08
CA HIS A 110 -9.10 3.44 7.83
C HIS A 110 -10.03 4.40 7.10
N MET A 111 -9.70 5.70 7.07
CA MET A 111 -10.45 6.71 6.30
C MET A 111 -9.91 6.85 4.87
N CYS A 112 -8.72 6.31 4.58
CA CYS A 112 -8.09 6.38 3.28
C CYS A 112 -8.53 5.20 2.40
N PHE A 113 -8.86 5.48 1.13
CA PHE A 113 -9.13 4.42 0.15
C PHE A 113 -7.87 3.66 -0.27
N GLY A 114 -6.69 4.27 -0.08
CA GLY A 114 -5.38 3.70 -0.38
C GLY A 114 -4.58 3.37 0.87
N GLN A 115 -3.53 2.58 0.70
CA GLN A 115 -2.56 2.32 1.78
C GLN A 115 -1.91 3.66 2.19
N SER A 116 -2.17 4.12 3.42
CA SER A 116 -1.59 5.36 3.95
C SER A 116 -0.26 5.14 4.69
N VAL A 117 0.10 3.88 4.97
CA VAL A 117 1.28 3.49 5.75
C VAL A 117 2.13 2.49 4.95
N VAL A 118 3.44 2.72 4.87
CA VAL A 118 4.36 1.83 4.14
C VAL A 118 4.83 0.70 5.06
N THR A 119 4.46 -0.54 4.75
CA THR A 119 5.03 -1.73 5.41
C THR A 119 6.02 -2.42 4.46
N SER A 120 7.26 -2.69 4.90
CA SER A 120 8.33 -3.26 4.06
C SER A 120 7.97 -4.63 3.42
N PHE A 121 7.10 -5.41 4.06
CA PHE A 121 6.58 -6.68 3.53
C PHE A 121 5.35 -6.53 2.61
N ALA A 122 4.79 -5.32 2.48
CA ALA A 122 3.59 -5.10 1.67
C ALA A 122 3.80 -5.43 0.20
N ARG A 123 5.02 -5.23 -0.34
CA ARG A 123 5.35 -5.56 -1.74
C ARG A 123 5.28 -7.06 -2.03
N LEU A 124 5.68 -7.91 -1.08
CA LEU A 124 5.65 -9.36 -1.25
C LEU A 124 4.22 -9.91 -1.16
N MET A 125 3.41 -9.30 -0.31
CA MET A 125 1.99 -9.61 -0.13
C MET A 125 1.07 -8.75 -1.01
N ALA A 126 1.62 -8.03 -1.98
CA ALA A 126 0.83 -7.17 -2.85
C ALA A 126 -0.08 -8.02 -3.74
N THR A 127 -1.38 -7.79 -3.62
CA THR A 127 -2.42 -8.45 -4.41
C THR A 127 -2.47 -7.96 -5.86
N HIS A 128 -1.81 -6.83 -6.15
CA HIS A 128 -1.72 -6.24 -7.49
C HIS A 128 -0.27 -6.23 -7.98
N PRO A 129 -0.03 -6.48 -9.29
CA PRO A 129 1.30 -6.35 -9.87
C PRO A 129 1.70 -4.86 -9.89
N PRO A 130 3.00 -4.55 -9.83
CA PRO A 130 3.46 -3.17 -9.90
C PRO A 130 3.05 -2.53 -11.24
N LEU A 131 2.76 -1.23 -11.21
CA LEU A 131 2.30 -0.46 -12.38
C LEU A 131 3.25 -0.59 -13.57
N ASP A 132 4.57 -0.61 -13.32
CA ASP A 132 5.59 -0.84 -14.36
C ASP A 132 5.45 -2.19 -15.08
N ALA A 133 5.02 -3.24 -14.39
CA ALA A 133 4.82 -4.56 -15.01
C ALA A 133 3.55 -4.55 -15.88
N ARG A 134 2.48 -3.90 -15.41
CA ARG A 134 1.23 -3.72 -16.17
C ARG A 134 1.45 -2.90 -17.43
N LEU A 135 2.14 -1.76 -17.32
CA LEU A 135 2.43 -0.89 -18.44
C LEU A 135 3.28 -1.62 -19.50
N ARG A 136 4.30 -2.38 -19.07
CA ARG A 136 5.10 -3.21 -20.00
C ARG A 136 4.33 -4.33 -20.67
N ALA A 137 3.39 -4.95 -19.97
CA ALA A 137 2.55 -6.01 -20.53
C ALA A 137 1.57 -5.47 -21.58
N LEU A 138 1.05 -4.24 -21.37
CA LEU A 138 0.12 -3.58 -22.28
C LEU A 138 0.80 -2.93 -23.49
N ASP A 139 1.83 -2.12 -23.25
CA ASP A 139 2.57 -1.43 -24.30
C ASP A 139 4.05 -1.24 -23.89
N PRO A 140 4.94 -2.11 -24.38
CA PRO A 140 6.37 -2.04 -24.08
C PRO A 140 7.04 -0.73 -24.53
N GLN A 141 6.52 -0.09 -25.59
CA GLN A 141 7.12 1.10 -26.19
C GLN A 141 6.55 2.40 -25.61
N PHE A 142 5.44 2.34 -24.87
CA PHE A 142 4.74 3.51 -24.36
C PHE A 142 5.64 4.46 -23.58
N ARG A 143 6.49 3.94 -22.68
CA ARG A 143 7.43 4.75 -21.90
C ARG A 143 8.40 5.51 -22.80
N ALA A 144 8.95 4.84 -23.81
CA ALA A 144 9.86 5.48 -24.76
C ALA A 144 9.15 6.60 -25.53
N ARG A 145 7.90 6.37 -25.97
CA ARG A 145 7.09 7.40 -26.65
C ARG A 145 6.82 8.61 -25.75
N ARG A 146 6.48 8.39 -24.47
CA ARG A 146 6.21 9.47 -23.49
C ARG A 146 7.45 10.29 -23.17
N VAL A 147 8.60 9.64 -22.97
CA VAL A 147 9.87 10.33 -22.73
C VAL A 147 10.27 11.15 -23.96
N ALA A 148 10.18 10.58 -25.16
CA ALA A 148 10.47 11.30 -26.40
C ALA A 148 9.55 12.51 -26.58
N ALA A 149 8.25 12.38 -26.29
CA ALA A 149 7.30 13.48 -26.35
C ALA A 149 7.64 14.60 -25.35
N ARG A 150 8.03 14.26 -24.12
CA ARG A 150 8.50 15.23 -23.12
C ARG A 150 9.73 16.00 -23.58
N VAL A 151 10.73 15.30 -24.11
CA VAL A 151 11.96 15.91 -24.63
C VAL A 151 11.64 16.86 -25.78
N LYS A 152 10.76 16.45 -26.70
CA LYS A 152 10.31 17.30 -27.80
C LYS A 152 9.59 18.56 -27.31
N GLN A 153 8.77 18.44 -26.26
CA GLN A 153 8.05 19.57 -25.67
C GLN A 153 8.99 20.53 -24.92
N ALA A 154 9.98 20.00 -24.20
CA ALA A 154 11.00 20.81 -23.53
C ALA A 154 11.88 21.59 -24.52
N ASN A 155 12.13 21.01 -25.69
CA ASN A 155 12.92 21.62 -26.77
C ASN A 155 12.07 22.45 -27.75
N ALA A 156 10.76 22.53 -27.56
CA ALA A 156 9.91 23.37 -28.39
C ALA A 156 10.19 24.85 -28.05
N PRO A 157 10.34 25.73 -29.04
CA PRO A 157 10.50 27.15 -28.78
C PRO A 157 9.29 27.64 -28.00
N SER A 158 9.52 28.24 -26.83
CA SER A 158 8.49 28.89 -26.04
C SER A 158 7.96 30.07 -26.86
N THR A 159 6.87 29.89 -27.61
CA THR A 159 6.18 31.00 -28.26
C THR A 159 5.70 31.96 -27.18
N PRO A 160 6.25 33.17 -27.06
CA PRO A 160 5.72 34.16 -26.14
C PRO A 160 4.40 34.67 -26.71
N GLY A 161 3.29 34.44 -26.01
CA GLY A 161 2.00 35.06 -26.33
C GLY A 161 1.23 34.41 -27.47
N ALA A 162 0.62 33.25 -27.23
CA ALA A 162 -0.60 32.91 -27.97
C ALA A 162 -1.72 33.87 -27.49
N PRO A 163 -2.45 34.57 -28.37
CA PRO A 163 -3.59 35.38 -27.98
C PRO A 163 -4.60 34.49 -27.24
N LEU A 164 -5.06 34.95 -26.08
CA LEU A 164 -6.18 34.33 -25.37
C LEU A 164 -7.35 34.16 -26.37
N PRO A 165 -8.00 32.98 -26.43
CA PRO A 165 -9.15 32.81 -27.31
C PRO A 165 -10.20 33.87 -26.97
N ALA A 166 -10.66 34.60 -27.99
CA ALA A 166 -11.51 35.78 -27.89
C ALA A 166 -12.93 35.54 -27.32
N GLY A 167 -13.16 34.43 -26.63
CA GLY A 167 -14.43 34.05 -26.00
C GLY A 167 -14.36 33.87 -24.47
N ALA A 168 -13.22 34.13 -23.81
CA ALA A 168 -13.06 33.90 -22.37
C ALA A 168 -13.49 35.09 -21.47
N THR A 169 -14.03 36.17 -22.03
CA THR A 169 -14.46 37.38 -21.28
C THR A 169 -15.96 37.38 -20.94
N GLY A 170 -16.52 36.21 -20.63
CA GLY A 170 -17.96 36.04 -20.36
C GLY A 170 -18.41 36.30 -18.91
N PHE A 171 -17.50 36.56 -17.98
CA PHE A 171 -17.85 36.88 -16.58
C PHE A 171 -17.42 38.30 -16.25
N ALA A 172 -18.15 39.26 -16.82
CA ALA A 172 -18.06 40.66 -16.41
C ALA A 172 -18.68 40.80 -15.01
N ALA A 173 -17.89 41.33 -14.08
CA ALA A 173 -18.29 41.71 -12.74
C ALA A 173 -19.42 42.75 -12.80
N SER A 174 -20.52 42.49 -12.08
CA SER A 174 -21.49 43.53 -11.74
C SER A 174 -20.94 44.34 -10.57
N GLU A 175 -20.23 45.41 -10.87
CA GLU A 175 -19.90 46.47 -9.92
C GLU A 175 -21.16 47.33 -9.73
N VAL A 176 -21.77 47.23 -8.54
CA VAL A 176 -22.79 48.15 -8.08
C VAL A 176 -22.08 49.12 -7.13
N ALA A 177 -22.04 50.38 -7.52
CA ALA A 177 -21.66 51.52 -6.70
C ALA A 177 -22.60 52.70 -7.02
N PRO A 178 -22.67 53.74 -6.19
CA PRO A 178 -22.51 53.80 -4.74
C PRO A 178 -23.85 53.78 -3.97
#